data_AF-A0A7C2TN90-F1
#
_entry.id   AF-A0A7C2TN90-F1
#
_cell.length_a   1.000
_cell.length_b   1.000
_cell.length_c   1.000
_cell.angle_alpha   90.00
_cell.angle_beta   90.00
_cell.angle_gamma   90.00
#
_symmetry.space_group_name_H-M   'P 1'
#
loop_
_entity.id
_entity.type
_entity.pdbx_description
1 polymer ?
#
loop_
_entity_poly.entity_id
_entity_poly.type
_entity_poly.pdbx_seq_one_letter_code
_entity_poly.pdbx_strand_id
1 'polypeptide(L)'
;MLPNFTSGVIYSRQPGREAGSRWATPRDGKSPGGEGHVPLIGRFNRRRGRQCATVEPFAGSDAERLAEKRELSEGAHMRTDEEALELSLDLPCGSSSHPVSMTLTWWGTVTMSSPCLLLPESARRLAESTCPQAWDEVKRCVQQALYGTEVDLPTFFTGAIADQVGSFFDRWYGRAEERASAVLSEWRCTADEAGLRAALGSEVPVVRWAAAIAAGEAKLAALVPELVRASEDEDFGVQVAAVRALAEIADARAVPILCRWLGEEERLIPEIRIAIAHALGNIGDARAVEPLIEALGDQDEWVRGAAAEALVQIGAVAVEPLIEALRDQDAGVRRAAAEVLGRIGDARTVEPLIQALRDQDAGVRRAAAEVLGWIGDARAVEPLIQALRARDEWVRRAAVEALVRIGAAAVEPLIRALNSDRPVRELERSLPSRPGPQALNSDQSVREAVVKAIERIGSPALRALIGRRIVHPRYGRGVVKAIHREHPPYLVVEFENVTGERILDLRDDFLLE
;
A
#
# COMPACT_ATOMS: atom_id res chain seq x y z
N MET A 1 -17.81 -25.18 14.51
CA MET A 1 -18.74 -24.06 14.74
C MET A 1 -17.93 -22.78 14.69
N LEU A 2 -18.00 -22.09 13.56
CA LEU A 2 -17.38 -20.79 13.32
C LEU A 2 -18.53 -19.75 13.33
N PRO A 3 -18.37 -18.54 13.89
CA PRO A 3 -19.29 -17.47 13.63
C PRO A 3 -18.90 -16.72 12.35
N ASN A 4 -19.85 -16.68 11.42
CA ASN A 4 -19.84 -15.87 10.21
C ASN A 4 -19.90 -14.38 10.57
N PHE A 5 -19.03 -13.56 9.97
CA PHE A 5 -19.25 -12.13 9.83
C PHE A 5 -19.70 -11.84 8.40
N THR A 6 -21.00 -11.63 8.23
CA THR A 6 -21.61 -11.04 7.04
C THR A 6 -21.84 -9.56 7.31
N SER A 7 -21.06 -8.67 6.68
CA SER A 7 -21.36 -7.23 6.61
C SER A 7 -22.18 -6.96 5.36
N GLY A 8 -23.51 -6.90 5.52
CA GLY A 8 -24.41 -6.32 4.54
C GLY A 8 -24.56 -4.83 4.80
N VAL A 9 -24.27 -3.99 3.81
CA VAL A 9 -24.59 -2.57 3.83
C VAL A 9 -25.74 -2.33 2.86
N ILE A 10 -26.87 -1.88 3.43
CA ILE A 10 -28.09 -1.50 2.72
C ILE A 10 -27.99 -0.01 2.39
N TYR A 11 -28.00 0.37 1.11
CA TYR A 11 -28.21 1.75 0.67
C TYR A 11 -29.70 2.08 0.63
N SER A 12 -30.16 2.99 1.48
CA SER A 12 -31.47 3.64 1.32
C SER A 12 -31.29 5.02 0.67
N ARG A 13 -31.81 5.19 -0.54
CA ARG A 13 -32.04 6.48 -1.21
C ARG A 13 -33.17 7.25 -0.49
N GLN A 14 -33.01 8.56 -0.29
CA GLN A 14 -33.97 9.57 -0.77
C GLN A 14 -33.40 11.02 -0.66
N PRO A 15 -33.90 11.97 -1.49
CA PRO A 15 -33.28 13.27 -1.74
C PRO A 15 -33.94 14.42 -0.96
N GLY A 16 -33.12 15.38 -0.52
CA GLY A 16 -33.57 16.66 0.04
C GLY A 16 -33.22 17.83 -0.89
N ARG A 17 -34.26 18.46 -1.46
CA ARG A 17 -34.21 19.77 -2.13
C ARG A 17 -34.30 20.88 -1.09
N GLU A 18 -33.57 21.98 -1.30
CA GLU A 18 -33.89 23.39 -0.94
C GLU A 18 -32.77 24.24 -1.60
N ALA A 19 -32.94 25.09 -2.62
CA ALA A 19 -33.81 26.23 -2.92
C ALA A 19 -33.41 27.57 -2.24
N GLY A 20 -32.93 28.53 -3.07
CA GLY A 20 -32.80 29.97 -2.79
C GLY A 20 -31.35 30.42 -2.60
N SER A 21 -30.82 31.49 -3.20
CA SER A 21 -31.47 32.76 -3.58
C SER A 21 -30.63 33.56 -4.58
N ARG A 22 -31.32 34.51 -5.22
CA ARG A 22 -30.92 35.36 -6.33
C ARG A 22 -29.89 36.45 -6.00
N TRP A 23 -29.09 36.76 -7.02
CA TRP A 23 -28.76 38.08 -7.59
C TRP A 23 -28.56 39.28 -6.64
N ALA A 24 -27.35 39.85 -6.68
CA ALA A 24 -27.14 41.28 -6.49
C ALA A 24 -25.94 41.77 -7.34
N THR A 25 -26.24 42.44 -8.45
CA THR A 25 -25.32 43.39 -9.10
C THR A 25 -25.15 44.64 -8.24
N PRO A 26 -24.01 45.34 -8.34
CA PRO A 26 -24.11 46.75 -8.66
C PRO A 26 -23.24 47.20 -9.85
N ARG A 27 -23.77 48.26 -10.44
CA ARG A 27 -23.37 49.03 -11.62
C ARG A 27 -22.16 49.95 -11.39
N ASP A 28 -21.57 50.30 -12.54
CA ASP A 28 -20.95 51.57 -12.95
C ASP A 28 -19.66 52.05 -12.29
N GLY A 29 -18.62 52.17 -13.12
CA GLY A 29 -17.35 52.81 -12.77
C GLY A 29 -16.39 53.03 -13.95
N LYS A 30 -16.79 53.86 -14.91
CA LYS A 30 -15.97 54.75 -15.79
C LYS A 30 -14.53 54.31 -16.20
N SER A 31 -14.34 54.17 -17.51
CA SER A 31 -13.06 54.31 -18.23
C SER A 31 -12.40 55.69 -18.02
N PRO A 32 -11.07 55.79 -18.18
CA PRO A 32 -10.49 56.24 -19.46
C PRO A 32 -9.32 55.32 -19.90
N GLY A 33 -9.09 55.04 -21.18
CA GLY A 33 -8.59 55.99 -22.17
C GLY A 33 -7.05 55.99 -22.14
N GLY A 34 -6.41 55.27 -23.07
CA GLY A 34 -4.95 55.21 -23.17
C GLY A 34 -4.49 54.29 -24.31
N GLU A 35 -4.47 54.83 -25.53
CA GLU A 35 -3.84 54.25 -26.70
C GLU A 35 -2.33 54.09 -26.51
N GLY A 36 -1.75 53.01 -27.03
CA GLY A 36 -0.31 52.75 -26.97
C GLY A 36 0.12 51.65 -27.93
N HIS A 37 -0.05 51.89 -29.23
CA HIS A 37 0.65 51.13 -30.28
C HIS A 37 2.16 51.43 -30.25
N VAL A 38 3.00 50.40 -30.16
CA VAL A 38 4.37 50.44 -30.69
C VAL A 38 4.67 49.10 -31.39
N PRO A 39 5.05 49.09 -32.67
CA PRO A 39 5.42 47.89 -33.41
C PRO A 39 6.91 47.62 -33.30
N LEU A 40 7.31 46.35 -33.25
CA LEU A 40 8.71 45.94 -33.48
C LEU A 40 8.79 45.09 -34.74
N ILE A 41 9.07 45.78 -35.85
CA ILE A 41 9.69 45.21 -37.05
C ILE A 41 11.21 45.28 -36.83
N GLY A 42 11.92 44.17 -37.00
CA GLY A 42 13.34 44.13 -36.66
C GLY A 42 14.18 42.97 -37.21
N ARG A 43 14.26 42.87 -38.55
CA ARG A 43 15.44 42.39 -39.32
C ARG A 43 15.77 40.90 -39.41
N PHE A 44 15.46 40.38 -40.60
CA PHE A 44 16.25 39.43 -41.38
C PHE A 44 17.77 39.62 -41.24
N ASN A 45 18.49 38.51 -41.05
CA ASN A 45 19.91 38.41 -41.36
C ASN A 45 20.18 37.09 -42.11
N ARG A 46 20.29 37.18 -43.44
CA ARG A 46 20.93 36.15 -44.27
C ARG A 46 22.44 36.41 -44.26
N ARG A 47 23.26 35.40 -43.97
CA ARG A 47 24.50 35.13 -44.70
C ARG A 47 25.07 33.74 -44.40
N ARG A 48 25.25 32.98 -45.50
CA ARG A 48 26.25 31.92 -45.82
C ARG A 48 26.21 30.68 -44.91
N GLY A 49 26.00 29.47 -45.39
CA GLY A 49 26.12 28.90 -46.72
C GLY A 49 26.85 27.56 -46.60
N ARG A 50 26.31 26.50 -47.17
CA ARG A 50 27.05 25.34 -47.70
C ARG A 50 26.11 24.51 -48.57
N GLN A 51 26.63 24.18 -49.73
CA GLN A 51 26.00 23.44 -50.83
C GLN A 51 25.66 22.02 -50.40
N CYS A 52 24.53 21.50 -50.88
CA CYS A 52 24.39 20.08 -51.22
C CYS A 52 23.57 19.94 -52.50
N ALA A 53 23.93 18.92 -53.25
CA ALA A 53 23.69 18.65 -54.67
C ALA A 53 22.25 18.77 -55.19
N THR A 54 22.18 19.20 -56.44
CA THR A 54 21.10 18.98 -57.41
C THR A 54 20.78 17.50 -57.57
N VAL A 55 19.50 17.14 -57.45
CA VAL A 55 18.92 15.93 -58.03
C VAL A 55 17.64 16.36 -58.75
N GLU A 56 17.57 16.12 -60.05
CA GLU A 56 16.39 16.33 -60.88
C GLU A 56 15.30 15.27 -60.60
N PRO A 57 14.01 15.58 -60.83
CA PRO A 57 12.91 14.79 -60.30
C PRO A 57 12.54 13.59 -61.18
N PHE A 58 12.49 12.38 -60.57
CA PHE A 58 11.71 11.27 -61.10
C PHE A 58 10.25 11.48 -60.68
N ALA A 59 9.42 11.89 -61.64
CA ALA A 59 7.97 11.95 -61.51
C ALA A 59 7.35 10.68 -62.12
N GLY A 60 6.45 10.02 -61.40
CA GLY A 60 5.50 9.06 -61.97
C GLY A 60 5.42 7.69 -61.30
N SER A 61 4.99 7.63 -60.03
CA SER A 61 4.26 6.49 -59.42
C SER A 61 3.90 6.75 -57.95
N ASP A 62 4.62 7.68 -57.30
CA ASP A 62 4.42 7.98 -55.88
C ASP A 62 3.32 9.01 -55.60
N ALA A 63 3.02 9.89 -56.57
CA ALA A 63 2.00 10.91 -56.42
C ALA A 63 0.57 10.33 -56.38
N GLU A 64 0.29 9.28 -57.15
CA GLU A 64 -1.00 8.57 -57.11
C GLU A 64 -1.14 7.71 -55.85
N ARG A 65 -0.05 7.09 -55.36
CA ARG A 65 -0.03 6.39 -54.06
C ARG A 65 -0.14 7.33 -52.87
N LEU A 66 0.40 8.56 -52.97
CA LEU A 66 0.24 9.63 -51.98
C LEU A 66 -1.14 10.27 -52.05
N ALA A 67 -1.78 10.33 -53.23
CA ALA A 67 -3.16 10.78 -53.38
C ALA A 67 -4.15 9.74 -52.84
N GLU A 68 -3.93 8.44 -53.08
CA GLU A 68 -4.76 7.35 -52.55
C GLU A 68 -4.55 7.18 -51.03
N LYS A 69 -3.31 7.39 -50.52
CA LYS A 69 -3.05 7.52 -49.08
C LYS A 69 -3.65 8.80 -48.48
N ARG A 70 -3.72 9.90 -49.24
CA ARG A 70 -4.36 11.14 -48.80
C ARG A 70 -5.87 11.01 -48.76
N GLU A 71 -6.51 10.39 -49.76
CA GLU A 71 -7.96 10.16 -49.78
C GLU A 71 -8.41 9.17 -48.69
N LEU A 72 -7.59 8.16 -48.36
CA LEU A 72 -7.83 7.30 -47.18
C LEU A 72 -7.59 8.03 -45.84
N SER A 73 -6.72 9.05 -45.80
CA SER A 73 -6.52 9.89 -44.61
C SER A 73 -7.51 11.05 -44.48
N GLU A 74 -8.10 11.51 -45.59
CA GLU A 74 -9.03 12.64 -45.63
C GLU A 74 -10.50 12.21 -45.39
N GLY A 75 -10.82 10.92 -45.53
CA GLY A 75 -12.10 10.33 -45.12
C GLY A 75 -12.28 10.15 -43.61
N ALA A 76 -11.22 10.29 -42.81
CA ALA A 76 -11.26 10.33 -41.36
C ALA A 76 -11.24 11.77 -40.86
N HIS A 77 -12.25 12.56 -41.23
CA HIS A 77 -12.53 13.81 -40.51
C HIS A 77 -13.07 13.45 -39.12
N MET A 78 -12.14 13.13 -38.21
CA MET A 78 -12.34 13.00 -36.77
C MET A 78 -12.92 14.30 -36.22
N ARG A 79 -13.93 14.21 -35.36
CA ARG A 79 -14.52 15.36 -34.68
C ARG A 79 -13.57 15.82 -33.56
N THR A 80 -12.74 16.80 -33.89
CA THR A 80 -11.64 17.31 -33.05
C THR A 80 -12.04 17.98 -31.73
N ASP A 81 -13.31 18.30 -31.49
CA ASP A 81 -13.71 19.16 -30.37
C ASP A 81 -14.11 18.39 -29.08
N GLU A 82 -14.24 17.06 -29.12
CA GLU A 82 -14.64 16.24 -27.95
C GLU A 82 -13.56 15.26 -27.46
N GLU A 83 -12.47 15.08 -28.20
CA GLU A 83 -11.48 14.02 -27.96
C GLU A 83 -10.33 14.44 -27.03
N ALA A 84 -9.99 15.73 -27.03
CA ALA A 84 -8.88 16.28 -26.29
C ALA A 84 -9.24 17.60 -25.61
N LEU A 85 -8.81 17.76 -24.37
CA LEU A 85 -8.87 18.99 -23.62
C LEU A 85 -7.53 19.71 -23.75
N GLU A 86 -7.54 20.83 -24.47
CA GLU A 86 -6.39 21.74 -24.54
C GLU A 86 -6.45 22.76 -23.41
N LEU A 87 -5.37 22.83 -22.63
CA LEU A 87 -5.22 23.74 -21.51
C LEU A 87 -4.03 24.66 -21.75
N SER A 88 -4.19 25.92 -21.36
CA SER A 88 -3.10 26.90 -21.31
C SER A 88 -3.12 27.53 -19.92
N LEU A 89 -2.06 27.34 -19.16
CA LEU A 89 -1.93 27.84 -17.80
C LEU A 89 -0.50 28.23 -17.45
N ASP A 90 -0.34 29.07 -16.44
CA ASP A 90 0.95 29.41 -15.88
C ASP A 90 1.29 28.47 -14.72
N LEU A 91 2.30 27.61 -14.90
CA LEU A 91 2.77 26.69 -13.86
C LEU A 91 3.75 27.41 -12.91
N PRO A 92 3.48 27.43 -11.59
CA PRO A 92 4.41 28.01 -10.62
C PRO A 92 5.66 27.14 -10.52
N CYS A 93 6.84 27.76 -10.59
CA CYS A 93 8.17 27.15 -10.52
C CYS A 93 9.11 28.03 -9.70
N GLY A 94 9.32 27.65 -8.43
CA GLY A 94 10.07 28.47 -7.46
C GLY A 94 9.40 29.83 -7.23
N SER A 95 10.13 30.92 -7.47
CA SER A 95 9.63 32.30 -7.36
C SER A 95 9.04 32.87 -8.66
N SER A 96 8.88 32.05 -9.70
CA SER A 96 8.43 32.46 -11.04
C SER A 96 7.29 31.56 -11.53
N SER A 97 6.55 32.00 -12.56
CA SER A 97 5.59 31.16 -13.27
C SER A 97 5.89 31.18 -14.76
N HIS A 98 5.67 30.06 -15.45
CA HIS A 98 5.92 29.94 -16.88
C HIS A 98 4.68 29.42 -17.60
N PRO A 99 4.40 29.91 -18.82
CA PRO A 99 3.27 29.44 -19.59
C PRO A 99 3.54 28.01 -20.04
N VAL A 100 2.54 27.16 -19.85
CA VAL A 100 2.53 25.77 -20.24
C VAL A 100 1.25 25.50 -21.01
N SER A 101 1.40 24.82 -22.14
CA SER A 101 0.28 24.24 -22.87
C SER A 101 0.27 22.74 -22.64
N MET A 102 -0.92 22.21 -22.36
CA MET A 102 -1.15 20.78 -22.14
C MET A 102 -2.30 20.31 -23.03
N THR A 103 -2.21 19.06 -23.47
CA THR A 103 -3.33 18.36 -24.12
C THR A 103 -3.57 17.07 -23.36
N LEU A 104 -4.81 16.90 -22.91
CA LEU A 104 -5.28 15.71 -22.20
C LEU A 104 -6.31 15.02 -23.08
N THR A 105 -6.14 13.74 -23.36
CA THR A 105 -7.16 12.98 -24.08
C THR A 105 -7.94 12.12 -23.10
N TRP A 106 -9.17 11.77 -23.48
CA TRP A 106 -10.01 10.95 -22.62
C TRP A 106 -9.52 9.49 -22.48
N TRP A 107 -8.60 9.03 -23.33
CA TRP A 107 -8.02 7.67 -23.28
C TRP A 107 -6.62 7.61 -22.66
N GLY A 108 -6.06 8.74 -22.23
CA GLY A 108 -4.87 8.77 -21.38
C GLY A 108 -3.61 9.36 -21.99
N THR A 109 -3.64 9.82 -23.25
CA THR A 109 -2.56 10.65 -23.79
C THR A 109 -2.49 11.96 -23.00
N VAL A 110 -1.28 12.26 -22.53
CA VAL A 110 -0.93 13.52 -21.89
C VAL A 110 0.26 14.08 -22.66
N THR A 111 0.13 15.30 -23.19
CA THR A 111 1.26 16.07 -23.75
C THR A 111 1.40 17.39 -23.02
N MET A 112 2.62 17.79 -22.66
CA MET A 112 2.91 19.10 -22.08
C MET A 112 4.09 19.74 -22.80
N SER A 113 3.88 20.95 -23.28
CA SER A 113 4.95 21.81 -23.76
C SER A 113 5.28 22.85 -22.68
N SER A 114 6.46 22.72 -22.09
CA SER A 114 7.00 23.70 -21.14
C SER A 114 8.42 24.09 -21.54
N PRO A 115 8.78 25.39 -21.52
CA PRO A 115 10.16 25.83 -21.75
C PRO A 115 11.16 25.13 -20.80
N CYS A 116 10.72 24.76 -19.59
CA CYS A 116 11.56 24.09 -18.60
C CYS A 116 11.94 22.65 -19.00
N LEU A 117 11.11 21.96 -19.79
CA LEU A 117 11.40 20.62 -20.30
C LEU A 117 12.43 20.63 -21.45
N LEU A 118 12.69 21.79 -22.05
CA LEU A 118 13.60 21.96 -23.19
C LEU A 118 15.02 22.40 -22.79
N LEU A 119 15.28 22.59 -21.49
CA LEU A 119 16.59 23.04 -21.00
C LEU A 119 17.60 21.87 -20.92
N PRO A 120 18.90 22.08 -21.24
CA PRO A 120 19.91 21.03 -21.23
C PRO A 120 20.15 20.40 -19.85
N GLU A 121 20.73 19.21 -19.83
CA GLU A 121 21.09 18.45 -18.62
C GLU A 121 21.92 19.24 -17.59
N SER A 122 22.71 20.22 -18.02
CA SER A 122 23.45 21.12 -17.12
C SER A 122 22.56 22.09 -16.33
N ALA A 123 21.34 22.36 -16.81
CA ALA A 123 20.30 23.12 -16.13
C ALA A 123 19.50 22.27 -15.13
N ARG A 124 19.64 20.93 -15.13
CA ARG A 124 19.03 20.02 -14.13
C ARG A 124 19.50 20.27 -12.69
N ARG A 125 20.51 21.11 -12.46
CA ARG A 125 20.83 21.62 -11.12
C ARG A 125 19.77 22.56 -10.54
N LEU A 126 18.73 22.90 -11.30
CA LEU A 126 17.45 23.35 -10.74
C LEU A 126 16.71 22.13 -10.17
N ALA A 127 17.23 21.56 -9.07
CA ALA A 127 16.60 20.48 -8.31
C ALA A 127 15.29 20.90 -7.60
N GLU A 128 14.73 22.04 -7.98
CA GLU A 128 13.54 22.68 -7.39
C GLU A 128 12.49 23.03 -8.47
N SER A 129 12.67 22.57 -9.73
CA SER A 129 11.62 22.77 -10.74
C SER A 129 10.44 21.84 -10.44
N THR A 130 9.27 22.42 -10.18
CA THR A 130 7.97 21.75 -9.98
C THR A 130 7.39 21.15 -11.25
N CYS A 131 7.98 21.41 -12.43
CA CYS A 131 7.41 20.98 -13.72
C CYS A 131 7.34 19.45 -13.91
N PRO A 132 8.37 18.64 -13.57
CA PRO A 132 8.27 17.18 -13.61
C PRO A 132 7.26 16.63 -12.59
N GLN A 133 7.21 17.19 -11.39
CA GLN A 133 6.23 16.79 -10.37
C GLN A 133 4.79 17.07 -10.82
N ALA A 134 4.55 18.27 -11.38
CA ALA A 134 3.27 18.64 -11.96
C ALA A 134 2.87 17.70 -13.11
N TRP A 135 3.84 17.28 -13.92
CA TRP A 135 3.61 16.32 -15.00
C TRP A 135 3.15 14.95 -14.48
N ASP A 136 3.79 14.45 -13.43
CA ASP A 136 3.41 13.17 -12.81
C ASP A 136 2.07 13.27 -12.07
N GLU A 137 1.77 14.41 -11.45
CA GLU A 137 0.44 14.71 -10.88
C GLU A 137 -0.66 14.69 -11.96
N VAL A 138 -0.45 15.30 -13.14
CA VAL A 138 -1.42 15.24 -14.24
C VAL A 138 -1.61 13.82 -14.74
N LYS A 139 -0.52 13.07 -14.95
CA LYS A 139 -0.61 11.67 -15.38
C LYS A 139 -1.37 10.81 -14.37
N ARG A 140 -1.17 11.06 -13.07
CA ARG A 140 -1.90 10.36 -12.00
C ARG A 140 -3.39 10.70 -12.05
N CYS A 141 -3.73 11.98 -12.20
CA CYS A 141 -5.11 12.44 -12.34
C CYS A 141 -5.82 11.79 -13.54
N VAL A 142 -5.15 11.69 -14.68
CA VAL A 142 -5.67 11.02 -15.89
C VAL A 142 -5.87 9.53 -15.66
N GLN A 143 -4.94 8.86 -14.99
CA GLN A 143 -5.09 7.46 -14.62
C GLN A 143 -6.25 7.26 -13.65
N GLN A 144 -6.40 8.11 -12.64
CA GLN A 144 -7.51 8.08 -11.69
C GLN A 144 -8.85 8.25 -12.40
N ALA A 145 -8.94 9.15 -13.37
CA ALA A 145 -10.14 9.33 -14.17
C ALA A 145 -10.49 8.08 -14.99
N LEU A 146 -9.50 7.36 -15.49
CA LEU A 146 -9.71 6.17 -16.33
C LEU A 146 -9.96 4.90 -15.53
N TYR A 147 -9.26 4.72 -14.41
CA TYR A 147 -9.08 3.44 -13.72
C TYR A 147 -9.19 3.51 -12.20
N GLY A 148 -9.28 4.72 -11.62
CA GLY A 148 -9.33 4.91 -10.17
C GLY A 148 -10.75 4.91 -9.60
N THR A 149 -10.85 5.08 -8.28
CA THR A 149 -12.13 5.24 -7.57
C THR A 149 -12.52 6.69 -7.26
N GLU A 150 -11.55 7.59 -7.26
CA GLU A 150 -11.71 9.03 -7.06
C GLU A 150 -10.69 9.77 -7.93
N VAL A 151 -10.99 11.01 -8.31
CA VAL A 151 -10.10 11.84 -9.14
C VAL A 151 -9.60 13.01 -8.30
N ASP A 152 -8.30 13.02 -8.01
CA ASP A 152 -7.64 14.13 -7.37
C ASP A 152 -7.09 15.08 -8.43
N LEU A 153 -7.66 16.29 -8.48
CA LEU A 153 -7.13 17.32 -9.35
C LEU A 153 -5.83 17.89 -8.76
N PRO A 154 -4.76 18.04 -9.56
CA PRO A 154 -3.55 18.73 -9.15
C PRO A 154 -3.86 20.11 -8.56
N THR A 155 -3.20 20.46 -7.47
CA THR A 155 -3.49 21.69 -6.69
C THR A 155 -3.31 22.98 -7.49
N PHE A 156 -2.52 22.96 -8.55
CA PHE A 156 -2.33 24.09 -9.46
C PHE A 156 -3.45 24.25 -10.50
N PHE A 157 -4.33 23.25 -10.68
CA PHE A 157 -5.59 23.47 -11.37
C PHE A 157 -6.51 24.26 -10.44
N THR A 158 -6.76 25.51 -10.80
CA THR A 158 -7.55 26.44 -9.99
C THR A 158 -8.66 27.10 -10.82
N GLY A 159 -9.74 27.49 -10.14
CA GLY A 159 -10.88 28.20 -10.74
C GLY A 159 -11.44 27.46 -11.97
N ALA A 160 -11.59 28.20 -13.07
CA ALA A 160 -12.19 27.68 -14.30
C ALA A 160 -11.44 26.49 -14.91
N ILE A 161 -10.12 26.38 -14.69
CA ILE A 161 -9.34 25.24 -15.20
C ILE A 161 -9.71 23.97 -14.42
N ALA A 162 -9.80 24.05 -13.09
CA ALA A 162 -10.23 22.92 -12.28
C ALA A 162 -11.64 22.45 -12.67
N ASP A 163 -12.57 23.39 -12.87
CA ASP A 163 -13.94 23.08 -13.29
C ASP A 163 -13.98 22.41 -14.67
N GLN A 164 -13.15 22.88 -15.62
CA GLN A 164 -13.04 22.30 -16.96
C GLN A 164 -12.46 20.89 -16.93
N VAL A 165 -11.37 20.68 -16.20
CA VAL A 165 -10.72 19.37 -16.09
C VAL A 165 -11.62 18.37 -15.36
N GLY A 166 -12.24 18.78 -14.24
CA GLY A 166 -13.19 17.95 -13.52
C GLY A 166 -14.39 17.58 -14.39
N SER A 167 -15.03 18.55 -15.04
CA SER A 167 -16.15 18.28 -15.96
C SER A 167 -15.76 17.42 -17.15
N PHE A 168 -14.52 17.54 -17.63
CA PHE A 168 -13.99 16.68 -18.68
C PHE A 168 -13.91 15.24 -18.16
N PHE A 169 -13.22 14.98 -17.05
CA PHE A 169 -13.05 13.62 -16.53
C PHE A 169 -14.34 12.99 -16.02
N ASP A 170 -15.29 13.74 -15.44
CA ASP A 170 -16.61 13.22 -15.06
C ASP A 170 -17.37 12.60 -16.24
N ARG A 171 -17.15 13.10 -17.46
CA ARG A 171 -17.74 12.53 -18.68
C ARG A 171 -17.10 11.22 -19.14
N TRP A 172 -15.96 10.85 -18.57
CA TRP A 172 -15.18 9.69 -19.00
C TRP A 172 -14.96 8.66 -17.89
N TYR A 173 -15.17 9.08 -16.64
CA TYR A 173 -14.96 8.28 -15.45
C TYR A 173 -15.66 6.92 -15.52
N GLY A 174 -14.89 5.85 -15.29
CA GLY A 174 -15.36 4.47 -15.22
C GLY A 174 -15.96 3.90 -16.51
N ARG A 175 -15.60 4.45 -17.68
CA ARG A 175 -16.14 4.04 -19.00
C ARG A 175 -15.10 3.52 -19.98
N ALA A 176 -13.94 3.08 -19.48
CA ALA A 176 -12.82 2.65 -20.32
C ALA A 176 -13.21 1.47 -21.25
N GLU A 177 -13.88 0.44 -20.74
CA GLU A 177 -14.25 -0.76 -21.49
C GLU A 177 -15.31 -0.47 -22.57
N GLU A 178 -16.38 0.25 -22.19
CA GLU A 178 -17.43 0.68 -23.12
C GLU A 178 -16.83 1.46 -24.29
N ARG A 179 -15.87 2.33 -24.00
CA ARG A 179 -15.21 3.18 -25.01
C ARG A 179 -14.20 2.42 -25.85
N ALA A 180 -13.44 1.50 -25.26
CA ALA A 180 -12.56 0.63 -26.02
C ALA A 180 -13.37 -0.15 -27.09
N SER A 181 -14.54 -0.68 -26.70
CA SER A 181 -15.46 -1.34 -27.63
C SER A 181 -15.98 -0.40 -28.73
N ALA A 182 -16.36 0.84 -28.38
CA ALA A 182 -16.82 1.83 -29.34
C ALA A 182 -15.73 2.21 -30.36
N VAL A 183 -14.49 2.43 -29.91
CA VAL A 183 -13.33 2.72 -30.77
C VAL A 183 -13.07 1.55 -31.71
N LEU A 184 -13.02 0.32 -31.21
CA LEU A 184 -12.77 -0.85 -32.07
C LEU A 184 -13.88 -1.01 -33.13
N SER A 185 -15.14 -0.74 -32.78
CA SER A 185 -16.27 -0.77 -33.71
C SER A 185 -16.15 0.31 -34.80
N GLU A 186 -15.83 1.54 -34.43
CA GLU A 186 -15.65 2.67 -35.35
C GLU A 186 -14.51 2.40 -36.35
N TRP A 187 -13.40 1.84 -35.86
CA TRP A 187 -12.23 1.48 -36.66
C TRP A 187 -12.35 0.12 -37.36
N ARG A 188 -13.51 -0.54 -37.25
CA ARG A 188 -13.82 -1.85 -37.85
C ARG A 188 -12.81 -2.94 -37.45
N CYS A 189 -12.26 -2.85 -36.26
CA CYS A 189 -11.41 -3.87 -35.65
C CYS A 189 -12.29 -4.97 -35.06
N THR A 190 -11.93 -6.22 -35.28
CA THR A 190 -12.60 -7.36 -34.64
C THR A 190 -12.06 -7.56 -33.23
N ALA A 191 -12.94 -7.92 -32.28
CA ALA A 191 -12.57 -8.21 -30.89
C ALA A 191 -11.97 -9.63 -30.70
N ASP A 192 -11.67 -10.33 -31.80
CA ASP A 192 -10.97 -11.60 -31.77
C ASP A 192 -9.45 -11.40 -31.71
N GLU A 193 -8.70 -12.47 -31.46
CA GLU A 193 -7.25 -12.41 -31.30
C GLU A 193 -6.55 -11.76 -32.50
N ALA A 194 -6.97 -12.08 -33.73
CA ALA A 194 -6.36 -11.57 -34.95
C ALA A 194 -6.62 -10.06 -35.13
N GLY A 195 -7.86 -9.62 -34.89
CA GLY A 195 -8.22 -8.20 -34.97
C GLY A 195 -7.52 -7.36 -33.91
N LEU A 196 -7.50 -7.84 -32.67
CA LEU A 196 -6.83 -7.13 -31.57
C LEU A 196 -5.31 -7.09 -31.76
N ARG A 197 -4.70 -8.16 -32.30
CA ARG A 197 -3.27 -8.15 -32.66
C ARG A 197 -2.97 -7.08 -33.72
N ALA A 198 -3.81 -6.95 -34.74
CA ALA A 198 -3.65 -5.92 -35.76
C ALA A 198 -3.85 -4.51 -35.17
N ALA A 199 -4.84 -4.33 -34.31
CA ALA A 199 -5.16 -3.06 -33.66
C ALA A 199 -4.05 -2.59 -32.69
N LEU A 200 -3.41 -3.51 -31.95
CA LEU A 200 -2.22 -3.22 -31.13
C LEU A 200 -1.02 -2.74 -31.97
N GLY A 201 -0.97 -3.08 -33.26
CA GLY A 201 0.04 -2.59 -34.20
C GLY A 201 -0.36 -1.33 -34.98
N SER A 202 -1.48 -0.69 -34.62
CA SER A 202 -1.95 0.52 -35.30
C SER A 202 -1.03 1.71 -35.05
N GLU A 203 -0.85 2.57 -36.05
CA GLU A 203 -0.18 3.87 -35.89
C GLU A 203 -0.96 4.84 -34.99
N VAL A 204 -2.25 4.56 -34.74
CA VAL A 204 -3.15 5.43 -33.98
C VAL A 204 -3.18 5.01 -32.50
N PRO A 205 -2.74 5.85 -31.55
CA PRO A 205 -2.64 5.48 -30.13
C PRO A 205 -3.96 5.05 -29.50
N VAL A 206 -5.07 5.74 -29.79
CA VAL A 206 -6.39 5.39 -29.22
C VAL A 206 -6.85 4.00 -29.65
N VAL A 207 -6.47 3.54 -30.85
CA VAL A 207 -6.76 2.18 -31.34
C VAL A 207 -5.92 1.15 -30.60
N ARG A 208 -4.62 1.44 -30.37
CA ARG A 208 -3.74 0.57 -29.57
C ARG A 208 -4.23 0.46 -28.12
N TRP A 209 -4.62 1.59 -27.53
CA TRP A 209 -5.22 1.66 -26.20
C TRP A 209 -6.48 0.80 -26.10
N ALA A 210 -7.43 0.98 -27.03
CA ALA A 210 -8.68 0.23 -27.05
C ALA A 210 -8.44 -1.28 -27.22
N ALA A 211 -7.48 -1.65 -28.07
CA ALA A 211 -7.09 -3.04 -28.27
C ALA A 211 -6.48 -3.67 -27.00
N ALA A 212 -5.67 -2.90 -26.25
CA ALA A 212 -5.10 -3.37 -24.99
C ALA A 212 -6.18 -3.64 -23.94
N ILE A 213 -7.13 -2.72 -23.76
CA ILE A 213 -8.28 -2.89 -22.84
C ILE A 213 -9.09 -4.14 -23.21
N ALA A 214 -9.47 -4.27 -24.49
CA ALA A 214 -10.26 -5.41 -24.96
C ALA A 214 -9.51 -6.75 -24.82
N ALA A 215 -8.19 -6.77 -25.02
CA ALA A 215 -7.37 -7.96 -24.83
C ALA A 215 -7.31 -8.41 -23.36
N GLY A 216 -7.26 -7.46 -22.42
CA GLY A 216 -7.34 -7.70 -20.98
C GLY A 216 -8.69 -8.28 -20.57
N GLU A 217 -9.77 -7.62 -20.98
CA GLU A 217 -11.15 -8.05 -20.67
C GLU A 217 -11.45 -9.46 -21.19
N ALA A 218 -11.00 -9.76 -22.41
CA ALA A 218 -11.14 -11.08 -23.02
C ALA A 218 -10.13 -12.11 -22.52
N LYS A 219 -9.20 -11.73 -21.62
CA LYS A 219 -8.13 -12.56 -21.06
C LYS A 219 -7.31 -13.32 -22.12
N LEU A 220 -6.97 -12.63 -23.21
CA LEU A 220 -6.30 -13.24 -24.36
C LEU A 220 -4.79 -13.39 -24.13
N ALA A 221 -4.39 -14.50 -23.49
CA ALA A 221 -2.98 -14.81 -23.22
C ALA A 221 -2.11 -14.87 -24.50
N ALA A 222 -2.69 -15.13 -25.67
CA ALA A 222 -1.96 -15.13 -26.94
C ALA A 222 -1.40 -13.75 -27.33
N LEU A 223 -1.93 -12.66 -26.76
CA LEU A 223 -1.52 -11.27 -27.03
C LEU A 223 -0.51 -10.72 -26.01
N VAL A 224 -0.08 -11.53 -25.04
CA VAL A 224 0.91 -11.09 -24.03
C VAL A 224 2.19 -10.51 -24.65
N PRO A 225 2.80 -11.09 -25.71
CA PRO A 225 3.99 -10.49 -26.33
C PRO A 225 3.74 -9.09 -26.93
N GLU A 226 2.57 -8.88 -27.53
CA GLU A 226 2.13 -7.59 -28.07
C GLU A 226 1.88 -6.58 -26.94
N LEU A 227 1.20 -6.99 -25.87
CA LEU A 227 0.94 -6.15 -24.70
C LEU A 227 2.23 -5.78 -23.95
N VAL A 228 3.20 -6.69 -23.86
CA VAL A 228 4.54 -6.38 -23.30
C VAL A 228 5.21 -5.28 -24.13
N ARG A 229 5.14 -5.34 -25.47
CA ARG A 229 5.65 -4.25 -26.32
C ARG A 229 4.87 -2.95 -26.13
N ALA A 230 3.54 -3.03 -26.03
CA ALA A 230 2.68 -1.86 -25.80
C ALA A 230 2.88 -1.23 -24.41
N SER A 231 3.42 -1.96 -23.43
CA SER A 231 3.83 -1.38 -22.14
C SER A 231 5.03 -0.42 -22.25
N GLU A 232 5.71 -0.41 -23.40
CA GLU A 232 6.83 0.49 -23.72
C GLU A 232 6.47 1.44 -24.87
N ASP A 233 5.17 1.62 -25.13
CA ASP A 233 4.66 2.50 -26.18
C ASP A 233 5.09 3.96 -25.99
N GLU A 234 5.11 4.76 -27.05
CA GLU A 234 5.38 6.20 -26.94
C GLU A 234 4.28 6.95 -26.16
N ASP A 235 3.05 6.42 -26.21
CA ASP A 235 1.88 7.00 -25.58
C ASP A 235 1.66 6.41 -24.18
N PHE A 236 1.59 7.29 -23.18
CA PHE A 236 1.43 6.89 -21.79
C PHE A 236 0.09 6.20 -21.49
N GLY A 237 -0.99 6.59 -22.17
CA GLY A 237 -2.30 5.93 -22.04
C GLY A 237 -2.24 4.48 -22.50
N VAL A 238 -1.58 4.23 -23.63
CA VAL A 238 -1.34 2.88 -24.16
C VAL A 238 -0.48 2.05 -23.21
N GLN A 239 0.59 2.62 -22.66
CA GLN A 239 1.44 1.94 -21.68
C GLN A 239 0.63 1.44 -20.48
N VAL A 240 -0.16 2.31 -19.86
CA VAL A 240 -0.95 1.99 -18.67
C VAL A 240 -2.03 0.95 -18.99
N ALA A 241 -2.74 1.10 -20.12
CA ALA A 241 -3.74 0.13 -20.55
C ALA A 241 -3.13 -1.25 -20.79
N ALA A 242 -1.95 -1.31 -21.40
CA ALA A 242 -1.23 -2.56 -21.64
C ALA A 242 -0.80 -3.24 -20.33
N VAL A 243 -0.24 -2.49 -19.38
CA VAL A 243 0.15 -3.01 -18.05
C VAL A 243 -1.06 -3.53 -17.28
N ARG A 244 -2.16 -2.79 -17.29
CA ARG A 244 -3.42 -3.21 -16.68
C ARG A 244 -3.94 -4.51 -17.33
N ALA A 245 -3.97 -4.58 -18.65
CA ALA A 245 -4.37 -5.78 -19.37
C ALA A 245 -3.47 -6.99 -19.05
N LEU A 246 -2.16 -6.79 -18.93
CA LEU A 246 -1.22 -7.83 -18.51
C LEU A 246 -1.50 -8.34 -17.10
N ALA A 247 -1.86 -7.44 -16.17
CA ALA A 247 -2.28 -7.81 -14.82
C ALA A 247 -3.61 -8.59 -14.82
N GLU A 248 -4.58 -8.20 -15.64
CA GLU A 248 -5.86 -8.92 -15.78
C GLU A 248 -5.72 -10.32 -16.39
N ILE A 249 -4.79 -10.49 -17.34
CA ILE A 249 -4.46 -11.78 -17.96
C ILE A 249 -3.70 -12.68 -16.99
N ALA A 250 -2.80 -12.11 -16.17
CA ALA A 250 -1.98 -12.82 -15.19
C ALA A 250 -1.18 -14.00 -15.79
N ASP A 251 -0.41 -13.74 -16.87
CA ASP A 251 0.45 -14.72 -17.52
C ASP A 251 1.92 -14.59 -17.07
N ALA A 252 2.62 -15.71 -16.86
CA ALA A 252 4.01 -15.75 -16.39
C ALA A 252 5.02 -15.01 -17.30
N ARG A 253 4.71 -14.84 -18.59
CA ARG A 253 5.54 -14.05 -19.52
C ARG A 253 5.53 -12.55 -19.19
N ALA A 254 4.49 -12.07 -18.51
CA ALA A 254 4.34 -10.68 -18.10
C ALA A 254 5.07 -10.34 -16.79
N VAL A 255 5.54 -11.34 -16.03
CA VAL A 255 6.15 -11.11 -14.71
C VAL A 255 7.26 -10.05 -14.72
N PRO A 256 8.26 -10.09 -15.64
CA PRO A 256 9.33 -9.09 -15.62
C PRO A 256 8.83 -7.66 -15.81
N ILE A 257 7.82 -7.47 -16.67
CA ILE A 257 7.30 -6.15 -16.96
C ILE A 257 6.39 -5.65 -15.83
N LEU A 258 5.56 -6.54 -15.26
CA LEU A 258 4.72 -6.24 -14.10
C LEU A 258 5.57 -5.87 -12.88
N CYS A 259 6.65 -6.59 -12.62
CA CYS A 259 7.61 -6.27 -11.56
C CYS A 259 8.25 -4.90 -11.74
N ARG A 260 8.69 -4.56 -12.97
CA ARG A 260 9.25 -3.24 -13.27
C ARG A 260 8.26 -2.12 -12.95
N TRP A 261 7.02 -2.25 -13.43
CA TRP A 261 6.00 -1.24 -13.24
C TRP A 261 5.52 -1.12 -11.78
N LEU A 262 5.51 -2.23 -11.02
CA LEU A 262 5.20 -2.18 -9.59
C LEU A 262 6.20 -1.30 -8.81
N GLY A 263 7.49 -1.37 -9.16
CA GLY A 263 8.54 -0.58 -8.51
C GLY A 263 8.56 0.91 -8.90
N GLU A 264 7.80 1.32 -9.93
CA GLU A 264 7.69 2.72 -10.35
C GLU A 264 6.57 3.44 -9.57
N GLU A 265 6.75 3.59 -8.25
CA GLU A 265 5.74 4.07 -7.29
C GLU A 265 5.05 5.37 -7.72
N GLU A 266 5.80 6.35 -8.24
CA GLU A 266 5.27 7.67 -8.60
C GLU A 266 4.46 7.66 -9.91
N ARG A 267 4.65 6.64 -10.76
CA ARG A 267 4.12 6.60 -12.13
C ARG A 267 2.71 6.04 -12.21
N LEU A 268 2.37 5.09 -11.34
CA LEU A 268 1.08 4.41 -11.34
C LEU A 268 0.21 4.86 -10.17
N ILE A 269 -1.11 4.81 -10.35
CA ILE A 269 -2.06 4.95 -9.25
C ILE A 269 -2.10 3.67 -8.38
N PRO A 270 -2.46 3.76 -7.09
CA PRO A 270 -2.54 2.59 -6.20
C PRO A 270 -3.38 1.44 -6.75
N GLU A 271 -4.52 1.73 -7.40
CA GLU A 271 -5.43 0.73 -7.95
C GLU A 271 -4.76 -0.20 -8.97
N ILE A 272 -3.89 0.36 -9.81
CA ILE A 272 -3.14 -0.43 -10.80
C ILE A 272 -2.01 -1.20 -10.12
N ARG A 273 -1.30 -0.61 -9.15
CA ARG A 273 -0.26 -1.31 -8.37
C ARG A 273 -0.84 -2.49 -7.59
N ILE A 274 -2.03 -2.34 -7.01
CA ILE A 274 -2.79 -3.41 -6.36
C ILE A 274 -3.12 -4.53 -7.36
N ALA A 275 -3.62 -4.18 -8.54
CA ALA A 275 -3.92 -5.16 -9.58
C ALA A 275 -2.67 -5.94 -10.02
N ILE A 276 -1.53 -5.25 -10.15
CA ILE A 276 -0.23 -5.87 -10.45
C ILE A 276 0.18 -6.82 -9.33
N ALA A 277 0.12 -6.40 -8.06
CA ALA A 277 0.50 -7.24 -6.93
C ALA A 277 -0.35 -8.51 -6.86
N HIS A 278 -1.68 -8.40 -7.01
CA HIS A 278 -2.57 -9.55 -7.07
C HIS A 278 -2.27 -10.47 -8.26
N ALA A 279 -1.99 -9.91 -9.44
CA ALA A 279 -1.62 -10.69 -10.62
C ALA A 279 -0.33 -11.49 -10.38
N LEU A 280 0.70 -10.86 -9.81
CA LEU A 280 1.97 -11.52 -9.47
C LEU A 280 1.78 -12.65 -8.44
N GLY A 281 0.93 -12.43 -7.42
CA GLY A 281 0.53 -13.46 -6.45
C GLY A 281 -0.17 -14.65 -7.11
N ASN A 282 -1.15 -14.38 -7.98
CA ASN A 282 -1.89 -15.41 -8.72
C ASN A 282 -1.00 -16.21 -9.67
N ILE A 283 0.00 -15.56 -10.30
CA ILE A 283 0.97 -16.24 -11.16
C ILE A 283 1.89 -17.16 -10.32
N GLY A 284 2.28 -16.73 -9.12
CA GLY A 284 3.11 -17.52 -8.21
C GLY A 284 4.59 -17.61 -8.63
N ASP A 285 5.07 -16.69 -9.48
CA ASP A 285 6.44 -16.72 -9.99
C ASP A 285 7.45 -16.16 -8.99
N ALA A 286 8.53 -16.91 -8.74
CA ALA A 286 9.58 -16.55 -7.81
C ALA A 286 10.26 -15.19 -8.13
N ARG A 287 10.29 -14.79 -9.40
CA ARG A 287 10.87 -13.51 -9.83
C ARG A 287 10.11 -12.30 -9.27
N ALA A 288 8.87 -12.50 -8.83
CA ALA A 288 8.04 -11.45 -8.25
C ALA A 288 8.34 -11.18 -6.76
N VAL A 289 9.07 -12.07 -6.08
CA VAL A 289 9.23 -11.99 -4.62
C VAL A 289 9.92 -10.70 -4.19
N GLU A 290 11.08 -10.35 -4.76
CA GLU A 290 11.82 -9.14 -4.37
C GLU A 290 11.01 -7.85 -4.66
N PRO A 291 10.43 -7.65 -5.86
CA PRO A 291 9.57 -6.49 -6.12
C PRO A 291 8.35 -6.40 -5.19
N LEU A 292 7.77 -7.53 -4.79
CA LEU A 292 6.66 -7.55 -3.83
C LEU A 292 7.13 -7.23 -2.41
N ILE A 293 8.35 -7.61 -2.03
CA ILE A 293 8.96 -7.21 -0.74
C ILE A 293 9.20 -5.69 -0.72
N GLU A 294 9.72 -5.11 -1.82
CA GLU A 294 9.84 -3.66 -1.95
C GLU A 294 8.48 -2.97 -1.82
N ALA A 295 7.42 -3.53 -2.43
CA ALA A 295 6.05 -3.02 -2.32
C ALA A 295 5.42 -3.15 -0.92
N LEU A 296 6.02 -3.90 0.03
CA LEU A 296 5.63 -3.84 1.44
C LEU A 296 5.94 -2.48 2.09
N GLY A 297 6.82 -1.68 1.46
CA GLY A 297 7.17 -0.33 1.86
C GLY A 297 6.40 0.77 1.13
N ASP A 298 5.46 0.42 0.25
CA ASP A 298 4.68 1.40 -0.54
C ASP A 298 3.95 2.39 0.37
N GLN A 299 3.82 3.65 -0.05
CA GLN A 299 3.12 4.68 0.72
C GLN A 299 1.64 4.35 0.93
N ASP A 300 1.00 3.69 -0.03
CA ASP A 300 -0.40 3.31 0.03
C ASP A 300 -0.61 2.02 0.83
N GLU A 301 -1.55 2.05 1.77
CA GLU A 301 -1.80 0.91 2.66
C GLU A 301 -2.42 -0.31 1.96
N TRP A 302 -3.22 -0.09 0.92
CA TRP A 302 -3.86 -1.14 0.15
C TRP A 302 -2.84 -1.84 -0.76
N VAL A 303 -1.89 -1.09 -1.32
CA VAL A 303 -0.77 -1.68 -2.07
C VAL A 303 0.09 -2.57 -1.16
N ARG A 304 0.46 -2.09 0.03
CA ARG A 304 1.19 -2.92 1.02
C ARG A 304 0.42 -4.20 1.38
N GLY A 305 -0.89 -4.08 1.57
CA GLY A 305 -1.77 -5.21 1.85
C GLY A 305 -1.81 -6.24 0.71
N ALA A 306 -1.95 -5.76 -0.53
CA ALA A 306 -1.95 -6.59 -1.74
C ALA A 306 -0.61 -7.31 -1.94
N ALA A 307 0.50 -6.61 -1.73
CA ALA A 307 1.84 -7.19 -1.79
C ALA A 307 2.04 -8.29 -0.73
N ALA A 308 1.61 -8.03 0.51
CA ALA A 308 1.63 -9.02 1.58
C ALA A 308 0.79 -10.26 1.25
N GLU A 309 -0.42 -10.07 0.69
CA GLU A 309 -1.26 -11.19 0.25
C GLU A 309 -0.61 -11.98 -0.89
N ALA A 310 -0.05 -11.31 -1.90
CA ALA A 310 0.64 -11.94 -3.01
C ALA A 310 1.82 -12.79 -2.55
N LEU A 311 2.62 -12.31 -1.60
CA LEU A 311 3.74 -13.05 -1.02
C LEU A 311 3.27 -14.30 -0.24
N VAL A 312 2.14 -14.21 0.47
CA VAL A 312 1.52 -15.38 1.11
C VAL A 312 1.04 -16.40 0.08
N GLN A 313 0.46 -15.94 -1.03
CA GLN A 313 0.02 -16.82 -2.14
C GLN A 313 1.20 -17.52 -2.82
N ILE A 314 2.33 -16.82 -3.04
CA ILE A 314 3.57 -17.41 -3.56
C ILE A 314 4.13 -18.48 -2.58
N GLY A 315 4.03 -18.23 -1.27
CA GLY A 315 4.29 -19.22 -0.24
C GLY A 315 5.78 -19.50 0.01
N ALA A 316 6.18 -20.77 0.05
CA ALA A 316 7.46 -21.21 0.60
C ALA A 316 8.71 -20.62 -0.07
N VAL A 317 8.61 -20.24 -1.35
CA VAL A 317 9.71 -19.61 -2.11
C VAL A 317 10.03 -18.21 -1.59
N ALA A 318 9.04 -17.51 -1.02
CA ALA A 318 9.22 -16.18 -0.46
C ALA A 318 9.88 -16.19 0.94
N VAL A 319 10.00 -17.35 1.60
CA VAL A 319 10.43 -17.43 3.01
C VAL A 319 11.84 -16.91 3.24
N GLU A 320 12.83 -17.33 2.44
CA GLU A 320 14.22 -16.86 2.65
C GLU A 320 14.38 -15.36 2.33
N PRO A 321 13.86 -14.83 1.20
CA PRO A 321 13.84 -13.38 0.97
C PRO A 321 13.15 -12.58 2.07
N LEU A 322 12.02 -13.07 2.59
CA LEU A 322 11.33 -12.42 3.71
C LEU A 322 12.12 -12.46 5.03
N ILE A 323 12.91 -13.52 5.27
CA ILE A 323 13.84 -13.59 6.40
C ILE A 323 14.96 -12.55 6.26
N GLU A 324 15.40 -12.26 5.04
CA GLU A 324 16.35 -11.17 4.77
C GLU A 324 15.68 -9.80 4.99
N ALA A 325 14.44 -9.62 4.54
CA ALA A 325 13.65 -8.40 4.72
C ALA A 325 13.35 -8.06 6.20
N LEU A 326 13.47 -9.00 7.13
CA LEU A 326 13.48 -8.72 8.58
C LEU A 326 14.68 -7.85 9.02
N ARG A 327 15.62 -7.55 8.13
CA ARG A 327 16.77 -6.66 8.38
C ARG A 327 16.74 -5.40 7.50
N ASP A 328 15.62 -5.14 6.84
CA ASP A 328 15.45 -3.96 6.00
C ASP A 328 15.64 -2.66 6.81
N GLN A 329 16.04 -1.58 6.15
CA GLN A 329 16.23 -0.28 6.80
C GLN A 329 14.88 0.31 7.24
N ASP A 330 13.83 0.07 6.47
CA ASP A 330 12.47 0.53 6.75
C ASP A 330 11.77 -0.37 7.78
N ALA A 331 11.29 0.24 8.87
CA ALA A 331 10.61 -0.51 9.93
C ALA A 331 9.22 -1.05 9.53
N GLY A 332 8.55 -0.38 8.58
CA GLY A 332 7.33 -0.84 7.95
C GLY A 332 7.54 -2.12 7.14
N VAL A 333 8.60 -2.17 6.33
CA VAL A 333 8.99 -3.38 5.59
C VAL A 333 9.33 -4.52 6.54
N ARG A 334 10.19 -4.28 7.55
CA ARG A 334 10.53 -5.31 8.56
C ARG A 334 9.30 -5.86 9.27
N ARG A 335 8.35 -4.99 9.64
CA ARG A 335 7.09 -5.36 10.29
C ARG A 335 6.21 -6.20 9.37
N ALA A 336 6.00 -5.75 8.14
CA ALA A 336 5.20 -6.47 7.15
C ALA A 336 5.80 -7.83 6.82
N ALA A 337 7.13 -7.92 6.68
CA ALA A 337 7.83 -9.19 6.48
C ALA A 337 7.57 -10.18 7.63
N ALA A 338 7.63 -9.73 8.88
CA ALA A 338 7.30 -10.58 10.04
C ALA A 338 5.85 -11.09 9.99
N GLU A 339 4.89 -10.23 9.65
CA GLU A 339 3.48 -10.58 9.53
C GLU A 339 3.24 -11.60 8.39
N VAL A 340 3.87 -11.40 7.22
CA VAL A 340 3.78 -12.32 6.07
C VAL A 340 4.40 -13.68 6.40
N LEU A 341 5.59 -13.73 7.00
CA LEU A 341 6.22 -14.98 7.43
C LEU A 341 5.32 -15.77 8.38
N GLY A 342 4.66 -15.08 9.30
CA GLY A 342 3.67 -15.67 10.21
C GLY A 342 2.48 -16.30 9.50
N ARG A 343 1.97 -15.64 8.46
CA ARG A 343 0.84 -16.13 7.65
C ARG A 343 1.25 -17.32 6.77
N ILE A 344 2.48 -17.36 6.27
CA ILE A 344 3.02 -18.51 5.54
C ILE A 344 3.16 -19.72 6.49
N GLY A 345 3.59 -19.49 7.73
CA GLY A 345 3.64 -20.52 8.77
C GLY A 345 4.81 -21.52 8.63
N ASP A 346 5.88 -21.13 7.94
CA ASP A 346 7.07 -21.98 7.80
C ASP A 346 7.91 -22.00 9.09
N ALA A 347 8.23 -23.19 9.60
CA ALA A 347 8.96 -23.38 10.86
C ALA A 347 10.39 -22.80 10.85
N ARG A 348 10.98 -22.57 9.67
CA ARG A 348 12.30 -21.91 9.52
C ARG A 348 12.28 -20.47 10.02
N THR A 349 11.12 -19.84 10.06
CA THR A 349 10.94 -18.43 10.43
C THR A 349 11.03 -18.17 11.93
N VAL A 350 10.92 -19.21 12.77
CA VAL A 350 10.86 -19.07 14.23
C VAL A 350 12.11 -18.40 14.80
N GLU A 351 13.31 -18.82 14.41
CA GLU A 351 14.55 -18.20 14.91
C GLU A 351 14.72 -16.75 14.42
N PRO A 352 14.52 -16.43 13.13
CA PRO A 352 14.46 -15.04 12.66
C PRO A 352 13.46 -14.17 13.41
N LEU A 353 12.25 -14.68 13.67
CA LEU A 353 11.22 -13.93 14.41
C LEU A 353 11.58 -13.75 15.90
N ILE A 354 12.26 -14.73 16.52
CA ILE A 354 12.84 -14.58 17.85
C ILE A 354 13.90 -13.47 17.87
N GLN A 355 14.69 -13.32 16.82
CA GLN A 355 15.63 -12.19 16.70
C GLN A 355 14.88 -10.85 16.57
N ALA A 356 13.79 -10.81 15.81
CA ALA A 356 12.96 -9.61 15.62
C ALA A 356 12.27 -9.12 16.92
N LEU A 357 12.11 -9.96 17.96
CA LEU A 357 11.70 -9.50 19.30
C LEU A 357 12.67 -8.48 19.93
N ARG A 358 13.89 -8.36 19.40
CA ARG A 358 14.92 -7.41 19.84
C ARG A 358 15.11 -6.24 18.88
N ASP A 359 14.21 -6.07 17.90
CA ASP A 359 14.28 -4.95 16.95
C ASP A 359 14.23 -3.60 17.68
N GLN A 360 14.83 -2.57 17.07
CA GLN A 360 14.81 -1.21 17.61
C GLN A 360 13.40 -0.61 17.60
N ASP A 361 12.59 -0.96 16.60
CA ASP A 361 11.23 -0.49 16.43
C ASP A 361 10.24 -1.30 17.27
N ALA A 362 9.33 -0.61 17.96
CA ALA A 362 8.34 -1.26 18.81
C ALA A 362 7.25 -2.00 18.02
N GLY A 363 6.90 -1.50 16.83
CA GLY A 363 5.94 -2.14 15.94
C GLY A 363 6.46 -3.47 15.41
N VAL A 364 7.73 -3.55 15.02
CA VAL A 364 8.39 -4.80 14.62
C VAL A 364 8.42 -5.81 15.77
N ARG A 365 8.85 -5.39 16.98
CA ARG A 365 8.86 -6.27 18.16
C ARG A 365 7.46 -6.81 18.49
N ARG A 366 6.43 -5.96 18.40
CA ARG A 366 5.03 -6.33 18.64
C ARG A 366 4.57 -7.38 17.63
N ALA A 367 4.79 -7.13 16.33
CA ALA A 367 4.43 -8.06 15.27
C ALA A 367 5.14 -9.42 15.44
N ALA A 368 6.44 -9.42 15.73
CA ALA A 368 7.19 -10.64 16.01
C ALA A 368 6.59 -11.43 17.19
N ALA A 369 6.22 -10.76 18.28
CA ALA A 369 5.57 -11.42 19.41
C ALA A 369 4.21 -12.02 19.04
N GLU A 370 3.35 -11.26 18.35
CA GLU A 370 2.03 -11.72 17.91
C GLU A 370 2.13 -12.96 17.02
N VAL A 371 3.03 -12.92 16.04
CA VAL A 371 3.29 -13.99 15.09
C VAL A 371 3.85 -15.24 15.77
N LEU A 372 4.84 -15.10 16.65
CA LEU A 372 5.39 -16.24 17.41
C LEU A 372 4.29 -16.91 18.26
N GLY A 373 3.36 -16.12 18.79
CA GLY A 373 2.17 -16.63 19.48
C GLY A 373 1.22 -17.41 18.58
N TRP A 374 1.05 -17.01 17.32
CA TRP A 374 0.26 -17.76 16.34
C TRP A 374 0.95 -19.04 15.88
N ILE A 375 2.26 -19.02 15.68
CA ILE A 375 3.05 -20.21 15.32
C ILE A 375 2.99 -21.24 16.46
N GLY A 376 3.07 -20.80 17.71
CA GLY A 376 2.93 -21.69 18.87
C GLY A 376 4.17 -22.53 19.19
N ASP A 377 5.31 -22.24 18.57
CA ASP A 377 6.55 -23.01 18.77
C ASP A 377 7.14 -22.73 20.16
N ALA A 378 7.44 -23.79 20.91
CA ALA A 378 7.96 -23.71 22.27
C ALA A 378 9.31 -22.97 22.38
N ARG A 379 10.10 -22.92 21.30
CA ARG A 379 11.36 -22.15 21.25
C ARG A 379 11.16 -20.66 21.51
N ALA A 380 9.97 -20.14 21.22
CA ALA A 380 9.64 -18.73 21.41
C ALA A 380 9.35 -18.37 22.88
N VAL A 381 9.11 -19.34 23.77
CA VAL A 381 8.63 -19.09 25.14
C VAL A 381 9.61 -18.23 25.95
N GLU A 382 10.88 -18.63 26.03
CA GLU A 382 11.89 -17.88 26.80
C GLU A 382 12.14 -16.46 26.23
N PRO A 383 12.29 -16.27 24.90
CA PRO A 383 12.33 -14.94 24.30
C PRO A 383 11.09 -14.08 24.58
N LEU A 384 9.88 -14.66 24.54
CA LEU A 384 8.65 -13.94 24.84
C LEU A 384 8.58 -13.54 26.32
N ILE A 385 9.07 -14.38 27.24
CA ILE A 385 9.21 -14.02 28.66
C ILE A 385 10.15 -12.82 28.83
N GLN A 386 11.27 -12.76 28.09
CA GLN A 386 12.14 -11.59 28.09
C GLN A 386 11.42 -10.34 27.56
N ALA A 387 10.60 -10.49 26.53
CA ALA A 387 9.81 -9.41 25.95
C ALA A 387 8.75 -8.84 26.91
N LEU A 388 8.35 -9.55 27.97
CA LEU A 388 7.51 -9.00 29.02
C LEU A 388 8.19 -7.83 29.74
N ARG A 389 9.52 -7.74 29.76
CA ARG A 389 10.25 -6.60 30.34
C ARG A 389 10.43 -5.43 29.36
N ALA A 390 9.81 -5.49 28.18
CA ALA A 390 9.90 -4.41 27.19
C ALA A 390 9.35 -3.09 27.75
N ARG A 391 9.98 -1.97 27.36
CA ARG A 391 9.51 -0.62 27.73
C ARG A 391 8.12 -0.32 27.17
N ASP A 392 7.88 -0.77 25.95
CA ASP A 392 6.63 -0.55 25.23
C ASP A 392 5.50 -1.46 25.75
N GLU A 393 4.35 -0.87 26.08
CA GLU A 393 3.20 -1.60 26.62
C GLU A 393 2.57 -2.57 25.62
N TRP A 394 2.50 -2.19 24.35
CA TRP A 394 1.93 -3.03 23.30
C TRP A 394 2.78 -4.27 23.06
N VAL A 395 4.12 -4.13 23.12
CA VAL A 395 5.04 -5.27 23.05
C VAL A 395 4.84 -6.21 24.25
N ARG A 396 4.73 -5.67 25.48
CA ARG A 396 4.46 -6.51 26.67
C ARG A 396 3.14 -7.26 26.51
N ARG A 397 2.10 -6.57 26.07
CA ARG A 397 0.76 -7.15 25.87
C ARG A 397 0.79 -8.25 24.80
N ALA A 398 1.42 -8.00 23.67
CA ALA A 398 1.59 -8.99 22.61
C ALA A 398 2.32 -10.24 23.12
N ALA A 399 3.39 -10.06 23.90
CA ALA A 399 4.11 -11.17 24.51
C ALA A 399 3.25 -12.00 25.46
N VAL A 400 2.42 -11.35 26.30
CA VAL A 400 1.42 -12.05 27.15
C VAL A 400 0.45 -12.86 26.30
N GLU A 401 -0.16 -12.23 25.29
CA GLU A 401 -1.14 -12.89 24.42
C GLU A 401 -0.52 -14.06 23.65
N ALA A 402 0.73 -13.92 23.22
CA ALA A 402 1.51 -14.97 22.57
C ALA A 402 1.78 -16.16 23.49
N LEU A 403 2.25 -15.90 24.72
CA LEU A 403 2.46 -16.94 25.73
C LEU A 403 1.16 -17.65 26.10
N VAL A 404 0.04 -16.91 26.16
CA VAL A 404 -1.30 -17.49 26.35
C VAL A 404 -1.69 -18.42 25.21
N ARG A 405 -1.41 -18.04 23.95
CA ARG A 405 -1.68 -18.88 22.78
C ARG A 405 -0.80 -20.13 22.72
N ILE A 406 0.48 -20.02 23.09
CA ILE A 406 1.40 -21.17 23.18
C ILE A 406 0.93 -22.17 24.25
N GLY A 407 0.37 -21.67 25.36
CA GLY A 407 -0.31 -22.50 26.34
C GLY A 407 0.65 -23.25 27.28
N ALA A 408 0.46 -24.57 27.43
CA ALA A 408 1.07 -25.36 28.51
C ALA A 408 2.60 -25.29 28.56
N ALA A 409 3.27 -25.17 27.41
CA ALA A 409 4.72 -25.05 27.33
C ALA A 409 5.26 -23.77 28.00
N ALA A 410 4.43 -22.72 28.14
CA ALA A 410 4.82 -21.46 28.77
C ALA A 410 4.71 -21.47 30.30
N VAL A 411 3.96 -22.40 30.90
CA VAL A 411 3.62 -22.35 32.34
C VAL A 411 4.84 -22.46 33.25
N GLU A 412 5.66 -23.50 33.07
CA GLU A 412 6.83 -23.76 33.91
C GLU A 412 7.90 -22.66 33.75
N PRO A 413 8.26 -22.21 32.53
CA PRO A 413 9.12 -21.04 32.33
C PRO A 413 8.59 -19.76 32.99
N LEU A 414 7.27 -19.50 32.93
CA LEU A 414 6.67 -18.33 33.57
C LEU A 414 6.79 -18.35 35.09
N ILE A 415 6.57 -19.52 35.71
CA ILE A 415 6.75 -19.69 37.17
C ILE A 415 8.20 -19.42 37.56
N ARG A 416 9.17 -19.95 36.80
CA ARG A 416 10.60 -19.69 37.04
C ARG A 416 10.95 -18.22 36.89
N ALA A 417 10.42 -17.55 35.87
CA ALA A 417 10.65 -16.14 35.65
C ALA A 417 10.16 -15.29 36.84
N LEU A 418 8.96 -15.56 37.36
CA LEU A 418 8.42 -14.93 38.57
C LEU A 418 9.32 -15.12 39.79
N ASN A 419 9.87 -16.32 39.97
CA ASN A 419 10.69 -16.67 41.13
C ASN A 419 12.14 -16.15 41.02
N SER A 420 12.64 -15.89 39.80
CA SER A 420 14.00 -15.40 39.54
C SER A 420 14.17 -13.89 39.72
N ASP A 421 13.08 -13.10 39.60
CA ASP A 421 13.06 -11.68 39.96
C ASP A 421 12.98 -11.55 41.48
N ARG A 422 14.14 -11.38 42.11
CA ARG A 422 14.32 -11.49 43.57
C ARG A 422 13.22 -10.85 44.42
N PRO A 423 12.87 -11.51 45.54
CA PRO A 423 11.77 -11.18 46.41
C PRO A 423 12.04 -9.91 47.24
N VAL A 424 10.94 -9.27 47.61
CA VAL A 424 10.71 -8.00 48.34
C VAL A 424 11.53 -7.78 49.63
N ARG A 425 12.35 -8.73 50.10
CA ARG A 425 13.03 -8.68 51.40
C ARG A 425 14.30 -7.81 51.46
N GLU A 426 14.88 -7.45 50.31
CA GLU A 426 16.08 -6.60 50.26
C GLU A 426 15.75 -5.09 50.17
N LEU A 427 14.54 -4.73 49.73
CA LEU A 427 14.05 -3.33 49.62
C LEU A 427 13.43 -2.80 50.93
N GLU A 428 12.84 -3.65 51.77
CA GLU A 428 12.21 -3.24 53.04
C GLU A 428 13.22 -2.79 54.12
N ARG A 429 14.51 -3.10 53.97
CA ARG A 429 15.56 -2.66 54.90
C ARG A 429 16.10 -1.26 54.61
N SER A 430 15.74 -0.67 53.48
CA SER A 430 16.28 0.62 53.06
C SER A 430 15.21 1.44 52.36
N LEU A 431 14.29 2.06 53.11
CA LEU A 431 13.70 3.37 52.78
C LEU A 431 12.75 3.82 53.90
N PRO A 432 12.90 5.05 54.43
CA PRO A 432 11.86 5.72 55.20
C PRO A 432 10.77 6.28 54.26
N SER A 433 9.53 6.13 54.69
CA SER A 433 8.38 7.03 54.41
C SER A 433 7.97 7.29 52.95
N ARG A 434 6.93 6.55 52.52
CA ARG A 434 5.89 6.82 51.50
C ARG A 434 6.30 7.24 50.07
N PRO A 435 5.82 6.54 49.02
CA PRO A 435 5.71 7.13 47.69
C PRO A 435 4.33 7.77 47.46
N GLY A 436 4.33 8.92 46.78
CA GLY A 436 3.16 9.55 46.18
C GLY A 436 2.74 8.90 44.85
N PRO A 437 1.60 9.31 44.26
CA PRO A 437 1.03 8.66 43.08
C PRO A 437 1.77 9.09 41.80
N GLN A 438 1.86 8.16 40.83
CA GLN A 438 2.40 8.29 39.47
C GLN A 438 3.86 7.86 39.24
N ALA A 439 4.14 6.58 39.52
CA ALA A 439 5.02 5.73 38.71
C ALA A 439 4.75 4.27 39.12
N LEU A 440 3.78 3.61 38.45
CA LEU A 440 3.66 2.16 38.55
C LEU A 440 4.92 1.57 37.89
N ASN A 441 5.90 1.20 38.71
CA ASN A 441 7.16 0.61 38.26
C ASN A 441 6.87 -0.55 37.30
N SER A 442 7.61 -0.62 36.19
CA SER A 442 7.47 -1.64 35.15
C SER A 442 7.40 -3.07 35.72
N ASP A 443 8.09 -3.35 36.82
CA ASP A 443 8.06 -4.65 37.51
C ASP A 443 6.67 -5.06 38.01
N GLN A 444 5.82 -4.13 38.47
CA GLN A 444 4.49 -4.47 38.97
C GLN A 444 3.52 -4.78 37.81
N SER A 445 3.59 -4.01 36.73
CA SER A 445 2.81 -4.26 35.50
C SER A 445 3.19 -5.59 34.84
N VAL A 446 4.48 -5.95 34.87
CA VAL A 446 4.98 -7.23 34.33
C VAL A 446 4.52 -8.41 35.17
N ARG A 447 4.60 -8.30 36.51
CA ARG A 447 4.08 -9.35 37.41
C ARG A 447 2.58 -9.56 37.23
N GLU A 448 1.80 -8.49 37.14
CA GLU A 448 0.36 -8.56 36.87
C GLU A 448 0.06 -9.21 35.50
N ALA A 449 0.84 -8.87 34.49
CA ALA A 449 0.74 -9.43 33.14
C ALA A 449 1.05 -10.94 33.10
N VAL A 450 2.09 -11.39 33.80
CA VAL A 450 2.45 -12.81 33.94
C VAL A 450 1.38 -13.59 34.70
N VAL A 451 0.90 -13.07 35.84
CA VAL A 451 -0.17 -13.70 36.62
C VAL A 451 -1.42 -13.86 35.77
N LYS A 452 -1.81 -12.81 35.03
CA LYS A 452 -2.94 -12.86 34.09
C LYS A 452 -2.73 -13.86 32.95
N ALA A 453 -1.48 -14.05 32.49
CA ALA A 453 -1.15 -15.08 31.49
C ALA A 453 -1.35 -16.48 32.08
N ILE A 454 -0.84 -16.75 33.28
CA ILE A 454 -0.99 -18.03 33.99
C ILE A 454 -2.47 -18.35 34.26
N GLU A 455 -3.24 -17.37 34.73
CA GLU A 455 -4.69 -17.49 34.95
C GLU A 455 -5.43 -17.87 33.65
N ARG A 456 -5.03 -17.29 32.51
CA ARG A 456 -5.65 -17.53 31.18
C ARG A 456 -5.19 -18.83 30.51
N ILE A 457 -3.90 -19.20 30.57
CA ILE A 457 -3.33 -20.44 30.00
C ILE A 457 -3.97 -21.67 30.63
N GLY A 458 -4.23 -21.58 31.93
CA GLY A 458 -5.42 -22.20 32.42
C GLY A 458 -5.37 -22.64 33.87
N SER A 459 -6.54 -22.39 34.44
CA SER A 459 -7.17 -23.14 35.51
C SER A 459 -7.03 -24.69 35.56
N PRO A 460 -6.61 -25.46 34.52
CA PRO A 460 -6.15 -26.84 34.70
C PRO A 460 -4.80 -26.97 35.42
N ALA A 461 -3.87 -26.02 35.22
CA ALA A 461 -2.59 -25.98 35.97
C ALA A 461 -2.83 -25.62 37.45
N LEU A 462 -3.75 -24.68 37.72
CA LEU A 462 -4.27 -24.44 39.06
C LEU A 462 -4.99 -25.69 39.62
N ARG A 463 -5.83 -26.38 38.84
CA ARG A 463 -6.42 -27.67 39.29
C ARG A 463 -5.36 -28.74 39.59
N ALA A 464 -4.20 -28.73 38.94
CA ALA A 464 -3.10 -29.63 39.24
C ALA A 464 -2.41 -29.35 40.59
N LEU A 465 -2.69 -28.18 41.20
CA LEU A 465 -2.29 -27.87 42.57
C LEU A 465 -3.20 -28.54 43.60
N ILE A 466 -4.45 -28.88 43.25
CA ILE A 466 -5.36 -29.60 44.17
C ILE A 466 -4.75 -30.96 44.50
N GLY A 467 -4.47 -31.21 45.78
CA GLY A 467 -3.78 -32.40 46.27
C GLY A 467 -2.24 -32.29 46.34
N ARG A 468 -1.63 -31.18 45.92
CA ARG A 468 -0.20 -30.95 46.11
C ARG A 468 0.10 -30.56 47.55
N ARG A 469 1.24 -31.04 48.05
CA ARG A 469 1.82 -30.62 49.33
C ARG A 469 2.57 -29.31 49.14
N ILE A 470 2.36 -28.38 50.06
CA ILE A 470 3.01 -27.07 50.11
C ILE A 470 3.63 -26.84 51.50
N VAL A 471 4.65 -25.99 51.59
CA VAL A 471 5.29 -25.63 52.86
C VAL A 471 5.12 -24.13 53.13
N HIS A 472 4.32 -23.77 54.14
CA HIS A 472 4.09 -22.39 54.52
C HIS A 472 4.99 -21.96 55.70
N PRO A 473 5.71 -20.83 55.65
CA PRO A 473 6.64 -20.41 56.70
C PRO A 473 5.99 -20.23 58.08
N ARG A 474 4.72 -19.81 58.11
CA ARG A 474 3.96 -19.59 59.34
C ARG A 474 3.19 -20.81 59.84
N TYR A 475 2.81 -21.72 58.95
CA TYR A 475 1.81 -22.77 59.24
C TYR A 475 2.33 -24.19 59.01
N GLY A 476 3.54 -24.36 58.47
CA GLY A 476 4.15 -25.65 58.22
C GLY A 476 3.62 -26.31 56.95
N ARG A 477 3.60 -27.66 56.92
CA ARG A 477 3.19 -28.44 55.76
C ARG A 477 1.67 -28.46 55.63
N GLY A 478 1.17 -28.27 54.41
CA GLY A 478 -0.26 -28.32 54.10
C GLY A 478 -0.55 -28.92 52.73
N VAL A 479 -1.82 -29.23 52.48
CA VAL A 479 -2.32 -29.75 51.19
C VAL A 479 -3.41 -28.84 50.67
N VAL A 480 -3.31 -28.46 49.39
CA VAL A 480 -4.31 -27.62 48.72
C VAL A 480 -5.57 -28.44 48.46
N LYS A 481 -6.72 -27.99 48.97
CA LYS A 481 -8.00 -28.71 48.87
C LYS A 481 -8.91 -28.15 47.79
N ALA A 482 -8.96 -26.83 47.66
CA ALA A 482 -9.84 -26.16 46.71
C ALA A 482 -9.27 -24.81 46.28
N ILE A 483 -9.71 -24.36 45.10
CA ILE A 483 -9.32 -23.08 44.48
C ILE A 483 -10.59 -22.34 44.10
N HIS A 484 -10.77 -21.14 44.65
CA HIS A 484 -11.96 -20.31 44.40
C HIS A 484 -11.60 -19.13 43.50
N ARG A 485 -12.46 -18.88 42.50
CA ARG A 485 -12.22 -17.92 41.40
C ARG A 485 -12.87 -16.55 41.61
N GLU A 486 -13.24 -16.20 42.83
CA GLU A 486 -13.79 -14.87 43.12
C GLU A 486 -12.69 -13.81 42.92
N HIS A 487 -13.03 -12.53 42.75
CA HIS A 487 -12.03 -11.47 42.63
C HIS A 487 -11.83 -10.82 44.01
N PRO A 488 -10.71 -11.09 44.72
CA PRO A 488 -9.49 -11.80 44.32
C PRO A 488 -9.56 -13.33 44.53
N PRO A 489 -8.79 -14.13 43.75
CA PRO A 489 -8.80 -15.58 43.87
C PRO A 489 -8.11 -16.01 45.18
N TYR A 490 -8.62 -17.08 45.79
CA TYR A 490 -8.11 -17.61 47.06
C TYR A 490 -8.03 -19.15 47.07
N LEU A 491 -7.13 -19.68 47.90
CA LEU A 491 -6.95 -21.12 48.12
C LEU A 491 -7.50 -21.54 49.48
N VAL A 492 -8.04 -22.75 49.53
CA VAL A 492 -8.34 -23.44 50.79
C VAL A 492 -7.27 -24.50 51.01
N VAL A 493 -6.53 -24.36 52.11
CA VAL A 493 -5.42 -25.26 52.47
C VAL A 493 -5.68 -25.86 53.85
N GLU A 494 -5.47 -27.18 53.96
CA GLU A 494 -5.47 -27.90 55.23
C GLU A 494 -4.02 -28.11 55.69
N PHE A 495 -3.68 -27.68 56.90
CA PHE A 495 -2.33 -27.75 57.46
C PHE A 495 -2.23 -28.88 58.50
N GLU A 496 -1.11 -29.60 58.49
CA GLU A 496 -0.89 -30.75 59.40
C GLU A 496 -0.88 -30.35 60.89
N ASN A 497 -0.47 -29.11 61.19
CA ASN A 497 -0.27 -28.62 62.56
C ASN A 497 -1.39 -27.70 63.06
N VAL A 498 -2.47 -27.52 62.28
CA VAL A 498 -3.57 -26.61 62.63
C VAL A 498 -4.89 -27.36 62.45
N THR A 499 -5.68 -27.49 63.52
CA THR A 499 -7.02 -28.05 63.42
C THR A 499 -7.95 -27.05 62.73
N GLY A 500 -8.28 -27.30 61.47
CA GLY A 500 -9.24 -26.53 60.67
C GLY A 500 -8.69 -26.02 59.35
N GLU A 501 -9.56 -25.89 58.35
CA GLU A 501 -9.23 -25.33 57.03
C GLU A 501 -8.93 -23.83 57.13
N ARG A 502 -7.92 -23.37 56.36
CA ARG A 502 -7.58 -21.95 56.28
C ARG A 502 -7.69 -21.46 54.84
N ILE A 503 -8.30 -20.29 54.69
CA ILE A 503 -8.37 -19.55 53.43
C ILE A 503 -7.12 -18.67 53.33
N LEU A 504 -6.33 -18.87 52.29
CA LEU A 504 -5.20 -18.03 51.95
C LEU A 504 -5.57 -17.18 50.72
N ASP A 505 -5.61 -15.87 50.91
CA ASP A 505 -5.74 -14.91 49.81
C ASP A 505 -4.41 -14.83 49.08
N LEU A 506 -4.44 -15.03 47.76
CA LEU A 506 -3.26 -15.07 46.91
C LEU A 506 -2.54 -13.72 46.80
N ARG A 507 -3.11 -12.64 47.35
CA ARG A 507 -2.45 -11.32 47.44
C ARG A 507 -1.19 -11.31 48.32
N ASP A 508 -1.19 -12.06 49.43
CA ASP A 508 -0.20 -11.82 50.50
C ASP A 508 0.96 -12.84 50.54
N ASP A 509 0.77 -14.07 50.06
CA ASP A 509 1.71 -15.16 50.39
C ASP A 509 2.18 -16.05 49.21
N PHE A 510 1.82 -15.75 47.95
CA PHE A 510 2.25 -16.56 46.79
C PHE A 510 3.70 -16.31 46.33
N LEU A 511 4.56 -15.85 47.24
CA LEU A 511 6.02 -15.84 47.09
C LEU A 511 6.68 -17.13 47.62
N LEU A 512 5.90 -18.18 47.92
CA LEU A 512 6.38 -19.43 48.51
C LEU A 512 5.85 -20.68 47.78
N GLU A 513 6.35 -20.89 46.56
CA GLU A 513 7.31 -21.95 46.19
C GLU A 513 7.56 -21.90 44.68
#